data_AF-A0A8T7FX12-F1
#
_entry.id   AF-A0A8T7FX12-F1
#
_cell.length_a   1.000
_cell.length_b   1.000
_cell.length_c   1.000
_cell.angle_alpha   90.00
_cell.angle_beta   90.00
_cell.angle_gamma   90.00
#
_symmetry.space_group_name_H-M   'P 1'
#
loop_
_entity.id
_entity.type
_entity.pdbx_description
1 polymer ?
#
loop_
_entity_poly.entity_id
_entity_poly.type
_entity_poly.pdbx_seq_one_letter_code
_entity_poly.pdbx_strand_id
1 'polypeptide(L)'
;MFKKIGVLLVTVLGAALLVYSATRSLDFIELTLPEDRKILAYFGLAALDGGIIAWLLSYLYGSRGGWQRAISILMVCVDVAGAIAMFTLDTLYNTGKAGMTKAMTPEELTNAVLGLSAIIALNIIATIAHHLTDPDKLREQAEEEAFGKVEEATLKQISTNADTLAAQLAPTLAADWMNQTKARYLAFVGTGKIPTIDATAQDVTPNSVYMPVLASEPKAKPFNLSAIWAGLVNDWRVNNRNFQSVIPGVPTVKKSEDEPTGNPTSAPKSE
;
A
#
# COMPACT_ATOMS: atom_id res chain seq x y z
N MET A 1 31.61 24.05 -20.28
CA MET A 1 30.91 23.16 -21.24
C MET A 1 31.25 21.69 -21.01
N PHE A 2 32.54 21.31 -20.98
CA PHE A 2 33.00 19.92 -20.80
C PHE A 2 32.42 19.15 -19.60
N LYS A 3 32.21 19.79 -18.44
CA LYS A 3 31.59 19.14 -17.28
C LYS A 3 30.16 18.63 -17.57
N LYS A 4 29.36 19.39 -18.32
CA LYS A 4 27.98 18.99 -18.67
C LYS A 4 27.96 17.86 -19.70
N ILE A 5 28.90 17.89 -20.66
CA ILE A 5 29.09 16.78 -21.61
C ILE A 5 29.50 15.50 -20.86
N GLY A 6 30.45 15.59 -19.92
CA GLY A 6 30.90 14.44 -19.14
C GLY A 6 29.76 13.79 -18.34
N VAL A 7 28.97 14.61 -17.63
CA VAL A 7 27.77 14.12 -16.91
C VAL A 7 26.78 13.46 -17.86
N LEU A 8 26.47 14.10 -18.99
CA LEU A 8 25.55 13.54 -19.99
C LEU A 8 26.03 12.18 -20.50
N LEU A 9 27.30 12.06 -20.87
CA LEU A 9 27.87 10.81 -21.39
C LEU A 9 27.81 9.68 -20.36
N VAL A 10 28.16 9.96 -19.10
CA VAL A 10 28.07 8.97 -18.02
C VAL A 10 26.62 8.57 -17.75
N THR A 11 25.68 9.52 -17.77
CA THR A 11 24.25 9.23 -17.60
C THR A 11 23.70 8.37 -18.74
N VAL A 12 24.03 8.69 -20.00
CA VAL A 12 23.60 7.90 -21.16
C VAL A 12 24.21 6.50 -21.12
N LEU A 13 25.49 6.38 -20.80
CA LEU A 13 26.15 5.09 -20.64
C LEU A 13 25.50 4.27 -19.50
N GLY A 14 25.26 4.89 -18.35
CA GLY A 14 24.59 4.25 -17.21
C GLY A 14 23.19 3.77 -17.57
N ALA A 15 22.40 4.60 -18.27
CA ALA A 15 21.07 4.21 -18.74
C ALA A 15 21.13 3.04 -19.74
N ALA A 16 22.07 3.06 -20.69
CA ALA A 16 22.24 1.97 -21.65
C ALA A 16 22.64 0.65 -20.97
N LEU A 17 23.57 0.71 -20.00
CA LEU A 17 23.97 -0.46 -19.21
C LEU A 17 22.84 -0.99 -18.33
N LEU A 18 22.01 -0.10 -17.77
CA LEU A 18 20.85 -0.48 -16.97
C LEU A 18 19.78 -1.14 -17.84
N VAL A 19 19.51 -0.63 -19.05
CA VAL A 19 18.60 -1.29 -20.00
C VAL A 19 19.13 -2.67 -20.39
N TYR A 20 20.42 -2.80 -20.67
CA TYR A 20 21.03 -4.10 -20.97
C TYR A 20 20.92 -5.08 -19.78
N SER A 21 21.24 -4.63 -18.57
CA SER A 21 21.02 -5.39 -17.33
C SER A 21 19.57 -5.83 -17.20
N ALA A 22 18.63 -4.90 -17.37
CA ALA A 22 17.20 -5.16 -17.28
C ALA A 22 16.73 -6.23 -18.28
N THR A 23 17.20 -6.20 -19.54
CA THR A 23 16.86 -7.24 -20.52
C THR A 23 17.36 -8.62 -20.08
N ARG A 24 18.56 -8.69 -19.51
CA ARG A 24 19.15 -9.95 -19.04
C ARG A 24 18.47 -10.49 -17.79
N SER A 25 18.13 -9.61 -16.85
CA SER A 25 17.32 -9.96 -15.67
C SER A 25 15.96 -10.50 -16.10
N LEU A 26 15.28 -9.82 -17.04
CA LEU A 26 13.97 -10.22 -17.51
C LEU A 26 13.99 -11.61 -18.18
N ASP A 27 14.94 -11.84 -19.08
CA ASP A 27 15.09 -13.13 -19.77
C ASP A 27 15.26 -14.29 -18.79
N PHE A 28 16.10 -14.11 -17.76
CA PHE A 28 16.30 -15.12 -16.73
C PHE A 28 15.05 -15.34 -15.87
N ILE A 29 14.36 -14.28 -15.47
CA ILE A 29 13.16 -14.41 -14.64
C ILE A 29 12.05 -15.12 -15.43
N GLU A 30 11.85 -14.78 -16.70
CA GLU A 30 10.88 -15.46 -17.57
C GLU A 30 11.20 -16.95 -17.74
N LEU A 31 12.47 -17.32 -17.80
CA LEU A 31 12.90 -18.72 -17.87
C LEU A 31 12.47 -19.53 -16.64
N THR A 32 12.37 -18.89 -15.47
CA THR A 32 11.99 -19.55 -14.22
C THR A 32 10.47 -19.64 -14.01
N LEU A 33 9.68 -19.05 -14.91
CA LEU A 33 8.23 -18.97 -14.80
C LEU A 33 7.55 -19.77 -15.92
N PRO A 34 6.36 -20.33 -15.66
CA PRO A 34 5.54 -20.92 -16.72
C PRO A 34 4.98 -19.83 -17.64
N GLU A 35 4.63 -20.18 -18.88
CA GLU A 35 4.24 -19.21 -19.93
C GLU A 35 3.02 -18.36 -19.53
N ASP A 36 2.09 -18.90 -18.76
CA ASP A 36 0.90 -18.20 -18.25
C ASP A 36 1.22 -17.12 -17.19
N ARG A 37 2.43 -17.12 -16.64
CA ARG A 37 2.84 -16.25 -15.53
C ARG A 37 4.01 -15.33 -15.84
N LYS A 38 4.43 -15.22 -17.10
CA LYS A 38 5.52 -14.33 -17.51
C LYS A 38 5.30 -12.87 -17.13
N ILE A 39 4.05 -12.44 -16.94
CA ILE A 39 3.74 -11.11 -16.42
C ILE A 39 4.39 -10.85 -15.05
N LEU A 40 4.62 -11.89 -14.23
CA LEU A 40 5.28 -11.77 -12.95
C LEU A 40 6.76 -11.40 -13.07
N ALA A 41 7.38 -11.67 -14.22
CA ALA A 41 8.77 -11.31 -14.49
C ALA A 41 8.99 -9.79 -14.45
N TYR A 42 8.00 -9.01 -14.87
CA TYR A 42 8.06 -7.54 -14.81
C TYR A 42 8.04 -7.01 -13.38
N PHE A 43 7.40 -7.70 -12.42
CA PHE A 43 7.49 -7.33 -11.01
C PHE A 43 8.86 -7.65 -10.42
N GLY A 44 9.47 -8.78 -10.83
CA GLY A 44 10.86 -9.09 -10.47
C GLY A 44 11.84 -8.05 -11.04
N LEU A 45 11.64 -7.65 -12.30
CA LEU A 45 12.42 -6.60 -12.94
C LEU A 45 12.25 -5.24 -12.24
N ALA A 46 11.02 -4.90 -11.85
CA ALA A 46 10.72 -3.69 -11.11
C ALA A 46 11.37 -3.68 -9.72
N ALA A 47 11.49 -4.84 -9.06
CA ALA A 47 12.18 -4.97 -7.78
C ALA A 47 13.71 -4.89 -7.90
N LEU A 48 14.28 -5.27 -9.04
CA LEU A 48 15.73 -5.21 -9.30
C LEU A 48 16.11 -3.88 -9.97
N ASP A 49 16.14 -3.85 -11.30
CA ASP A 49 16.58 -2.68 -12.06
C ASP A 49 15.68 -1.45 -11.83
N GLY A 50 14.36 -1.67 -11.66
CA GLY A 50 13.45 -0.62 -11.23
C GLY A 50 13.71 -0.13 -9.80
N GLY A 51 14.08 -1.06 -8.91
CA GLY A 51 14.46 -0.80 -7.51
C GLY A 51 15.68 0.10 -7.44
N ILE A 52 16.73 -0.20 -8.22
CA ILE A 52 17.94 0.64 -8.31
C ILE A 52 17.56 2.10 -8.60
N ILE A 53 16.69 2.34 -9.58
CA ILE A 53 16.26 3.69 -9.94
C ILE A 53 15.42 4.30 -8.82
N ALA A 54 14.40 3.58 -8.33
CA ALA A 54 13.48 4.07 -7.31
C ALA A 54 14.19 4.42 -6.01
N TRP A 55 15.08 3.54 -5.52
CA TRP A 55 15.85 3.75 -4.31
C TRP A 55 16.93 4.81 -4.47
N LEU A 56 17.55 4.94 -5.64
CA LEU A 56 18.48 6.03 -5.92
C LEU A 56 17.76 7.39 -5.92
N LEU A 57 16.60 7.48 -6.56
CA LEU A 57 15.78 8.70 -6.54
C LEU A 57 15.26 9.00 -5.13
N SER A 58 14.85 7.98 -4.40
CA SER A 58 14.47 8.09 -2.98
C SER A 58 15.66 8.64 -2.17
N TYR A 59 16.86 8.12 -2.33
CA TYR A 59 18.06 8.62 -1.64
C TYR A 59 18.34 10.10 -1.96
N LEU A 60 18.31 10.46 -3.25
CA LEU A 60 18.68 11.80 -3.72
C LEU A 60 17.62 12.87 -3.40
N TYR A 61 16.34 12.51 -3.50
CA TYR A 61 15.24 13.49 -3.50
C TYR A 61 14.10 13.17 -2.54
N GLY A 62 13.88 11.89 -2.17
CA GLY A 62 12.78 11.47 -1.31
C GLY A 62 13.11 11.42 0.19
N SER A 63 14.37 11.09 0.53
CA SER A 63 14.79 10.78 1.89
C SER A 63 15.24 12.04 2.64
N ARG A 64 14.43 12.43 3.64
CA ARG A 64 14.69 13.58 4.53
C ARG A 64 15.41 13.15 5.80
N GLY A 65 15.07 11.97 6.34
CA GLY A 65 15.67 11.41 7.55
C GLY A 65 16.98 10.66 7.31
N GLY A 66 17.85 10.60 8.32
CA GLY A 66 19.10 9.83 8.25
C GLY A 66 18.85 8.33 8.02
N TRP A 67 17.86 7.77 8.72
CA TRP A 67 17.44 6.37 8.53
C TRP A 67 16.85 6.09 7.15
N GLN A 68 16.01 7.00 6.63
CA GLN A 68 15.50 6.89 5.26
C GLN A 68 16.63 6.86 4.24
N ARG A 69 17.62 7.76 4.37
CA ARG A 69 18.80 7.76 3.48
C ARG A 69 19.61 6.48 3.61
N ALA A 70 19.79 5.96 4.82
CA ALA A 70 20.50 4.70 5.05
C ALA A 70 19.78 3.51 4.40
N ILE A 71 18.45 3.43 4.52
CA ILE A 71 17.64 2.38 3.89
C ILE A 71 17.72 2.50 2.37
N SER A 72 17.54 3.70 1.81
CA SER A 72 17.59 3.90 0.36
C SER A 72 18.94 3.48 -0.24
N ILE A 73 20.06 3.89 0.34
CA ILE A 73 21.38 3.53 -0.21
C ILE A 73 21.69 2.04 -0.03
N LEU A 74 21.26 1.44 1.09
CA LEU A 74 21.40 0.00 1.31
C LEU A 74 20.63 -0.78 0.23
N MET A 75 19.40 -0.36 -0.07
CA MET A 75 18.60 -1.03 -1.10
C MET A 75 19.16 -0.85 -2.49
N VAL A 76 19.73 0.31 -2.85
CA VAL A 76 20.48 0.46 -4.11
C VAL A 76 21.59 -0.60 -4.20
N CYS A 77 22.37 -0.80 -3.13
CA CYS A 77 23.42 -1.81 -3.13
C CYS A 77 22.89 -3.24 -3.27
N VAL A 78 21.79 -3.56 -2.58
CA VAL A 78 21.12 -4.87 -2.66
C VAL A 78 20.61 -5.14 -4.07
N ASP A 79 19.91 -4.18 -4.68
CA ASP A 79 19.33 -4.37 -6.01
C ASP A 79 20.39 -4.42 -7.09
N VAL A 80 21.48 -3.65 -6.96
CA VAL A 80 22.66 -3.79 -7.84
C VAL A 80 23.28 -5.18 -7.72
N ALA A 81 23.45 -5.70 -6.50
CA ALA A 81 23.97 -7.06 -6.31
C ALA A 81 23.02 -8.12 -6.89
N GLY A 82 21.71 -7.92 -6.74
CA GLY A 82 20.68 -8.76 -7.35
C GLY A 82 20.72 -8.74 -8.87
N ALA A 83 20.81 -7.56 -9.48
CA ALA A 83 20.91 -7.39 -10.93
C ALA A 83 22.18 -8.05 -11.49
N ILE A 84 23.33 -7.87 -10.82
CA ILE A 84 24.58 -8.55 -11.19
C ILE A 84 24.41 -10.08 -11.09
N ALA A 85 23.77 -10.58 -10.04
CA ALA A 85 23.52 -12.01 -9.89
C ALA A 85 22.64 -12.55 -11.01
N MET A 86 21.51 -11.90 -11.34
CA MET A 86 20.61 -12.33 -12.41
C MET A 86 21.29 -12.26 -13.78
N PHE A 87 22.02 -11.18 -14.07
CA PHE A 87 22.84 -11.06 -15.27
C PHE A 87 23.87 -12.20 -15.40
N THR A 88 24.53 -12.55 -14.29
CA THR A 88 25.51 -13.64 -14.26
C THR A 88 24.85 -14.99 -14.50
N LEU A 89 23.70 -15.24 -13.87
CA LEU A 89 22.95 -16.48 -14.01
C LEU A 89 22.39 -16.65 -15.42
N ASP A 90 21.86 -15.59 -16.02
CA ASP A 90 21.44 -15.58 -17.43
C ASP A 90 22.61 -15.95 -18.36
N THR A 91 23.75 -15.28 -18.15
CA THR A 91 24.95 -15.53 -18.96
C THR A 91 25.39 -16.98 -18.82
N LEU A 92 25.49 -17.49 -17.59
CA LEU A 92 25.95 -18.85 -17.31
C LEU A 92 24.99 -19.92 -17.86
N TYR A 93 23.68 -19.66 -17.78
CA TYR A 93 22.67 -20.53 -18.34
C TYR A 93 22.78 -20.62 -19.87
N ASN A 94 22.90 -19.48 -20.55
CA ASN A 94 23.01 -19.41 -22.01
C ASN A 94 24.34 -19.98 -22.52
N THR A 95 25.47 -19.70 -21.85
CA THR A 95 26.77 -20.30 -22.21
C THR A 95 26.80 -21.80 -21.92
N GLY A 96 26.10 -22.25 -20.88
CA GLY A 96 25.95 -23.67 -20.55
C GLY A 96 25.16 -24.42 -21.62
N LYS A 97 24.06 -23.82 -22.11
CA LYS A 97 23.30 -24.35 -23.26
C LYS A 97 24.12 -24.42 -24.54
N ALA A 98 24.99 -23.45 -24.77
CA ALA A 98 25.90 -23.42 -25.91
C ALA A 98 27.08 -24.41 -25.77
N GLY A 99 27.18 -25.16 -24.66
CA GLY A 99 28.27 -26.11 -24.41
C GLY A 99 29.60 -25.45 -24.05
N MET A 100 29.63 -24.14 -23.79
CA MET A 100 30.85 -23.39 -23.47
C MET A 100 31.18 -23.44 -21.97
N THR A 101 30.19 -23.71 -21.12
CA THR A 101 30.35 -23.86 -19.66
C THR A 101 29.55 -25.06 -19.15
N LYS A 102 29.74 -25.44 -17.87
CA LYS A 102 28.91 -26.46 -17.23
C LYS A 102 27.45 -25.96 -17.20
N ALA A 103 26.51 -26.80 -17.64
CA ALA A 103 25.10 -26.48 -17.58
C ALA A 103 24.63 -26.37 -16.12
N MET A 104 23.75 -25.40 -15.88
CA MET A 104 23.17 -25.15 -14.56
C MET A 104 22.29 -26.34 -14.13
N THR A 105 22.47 -26.79 -12.91
CA THR A 105 21.67 -27.85 -12.31
C THR A 105 20.28 -27.34 -11.89
N PRO A 106 19.26 -28.21 -11.79
CA PRO A 106 17.93 -27.80 -11.30
C PRO A 106 17.95 -27.20 -9.89
N GLU A 107 18.89 -27.64 -9.04
CA GLU A 107 19.07 -27.10 -7.69
C GLU A 107 19.58 -25.65 -7.72
N GLU A 108 20.59 -25.36 -8.55
CA GLU A 108 21.10 -23.99 -8.74
C GLU A 108 20.00 -23.05 -9.25
N LEU A 109 19.13 -23.53 -10.15
CA LEU A 109 18.00 -22.74 -10.64
C LEU A 109 16.97 -22.45 -9.55
N THR A 110 16.68 -23.44 -8.71
CA THR A 110 15.78 -23.29 -7.55
C THR A 110 16.34 -22.27 -6.56
N ASN A 111 17.64 -22.34 -6.26
CA ASN A 111 18.31 -21.38 -5.38
C ASN A 111 18.29 -19.96 -5.96
N ALA A 112 18.43 -19.81 -7.28
CA ALA A 112 18.30 -18.52 -7.95
C ALA A 112 16.89 -17.91 -7.80
N VAL A 113 15.84 -18.73 -7.97
CA VAL A 113 14.44 -18.29 -7.78
C VAL A 113 14.16 -17.90 -6.33
N LEU A 114 14.69 -18.65 -5.37
CA LEU A 114 14.59 -18.30 -3.95
C LEU A 114 15.34 -17.01 -3.63
N GLY A 115 16.52 -16.82 -4.21
CA GLY A 115 17.29 -15.57 -4.11
C GLY A 115 16.53 -14.36 -4.66
N LEU A 116 15.93 -14.49 -5.85
CA LEU A 116 15.06 -13.46 -6.43
C LEU A 116 13.89 -13.13 -5.50
N SER A 117 13.21 -14.16 -5.00
CA SER A 117 12.07 -14.00 -4.09
C SER A 117 12.46 -13.27 -2.81
N ALA A 118 13.64 -13.56 -2.27
CA ALA A 118 14.18 -12.89 -1.08
C ALA A 118 14.45 -11.40 -1.34
N ILE A 119 14.99 -11.04 -2.52
CA ILE A 119 15.24 -9.64 -2.89
C ILE A 119 13.93 -8.87 -3.03
N ILE A 120 12.90 -9.47 -3.64
CA ILE A 120 11.57 -8.87 -3.75
C ILE A 120 10.96 -8.65 -2.35
N ALA A 121 11.03 -9.65 -1.47
CA ALA A 121 10.54 -9.53 -0.09
C ALA A 121 11.28 -8.42 0.67
N LEU A 122 12.60 -8.33 0.50
CA LEU A 122 13.43 -7.30 1.12
C LEU A 122 13.05 -5.89 0.61
N ASN A 123 12.76 -5.74 -0.68
CA ASN A 123 12.25 -4.49 -1.25
C ASN A 123 10.94 -4.03 -0.61
N ILE A 124 10.01 -4.94 -0.38
CA ILE A 124 8.73 -4.65 0.29
C ILE A 124 8.98 -4.20 1.74
N ILE A 125 9.79 -4.95 2.48
CA ILE A 125 10.13 -4.63 3.88
C ILE A 125 10.83 -3.27 3.97
N ALA A 126 11.79 -3.00 3.09
CA ALA A 126 12.50 -1.74 3.05
C ALA A 126 11.57 -0.57 2.72
N THR A 127 10.59 -0.77 1.83
CA THR A 127 9.58 0.25 1.52
C THR A 127 8.78 0.63 2.76
N ILE A 128 8.34 -0.37 3.52
CA ILE A 128 7.60 -0.14 4.77
C ILE A 128 8.50 0.57 5.79
N ALA A 129 9.72 0.08 6.01
CA ALA A 129 10.67 0.68 6.96
C ALA A 129 11.04 2.13 6.60
N HIS A 130 11.16 2.43 5.30
CA HIS A 130 11.42 3.78 4.81
C HIS A 130 10.28 4.76 5.15
N HIS A 131 9.03 4.35 4.98
CA HIS A 131 7.88 5.18 5.35
C HIS A 131 7.71 5.33 6.87
N LEU A 132 8.00 4.28 7.63
CA LEU A 132 7.93 4.33 9.10
C LEU A 132 9.01 5.22 9.72
N THR A 133 10.10 5.48 9.00
CA THR A 133 11.21 6.31 9.48
C THR A 133 11.12 7.76 8.96
N ASP A 134 9.96 8.17 8.47
CA ASP A 134 9.70 9.54 8.04
C ASP A 134 9.79 10.51 9.23
N PRO A 135 10.74 11.47 9.24
CA PRO A 135 10.92 12.39 10.34
C PRO A 135 9.68 13.27 10.59
N ASP A 136 8.91 13.60 9.57
CA ASP A 136 7.72 14.44 9.73
C ASP A 136 6.61 13.67 10.44
N LYS A 137 6.46 12.38 10.13
CA LYS A 137 5.51 11.48 10.82
C LYS A 137 5.95 11.15 12.24
N LEU A 138 7.24 10.93 12.46
CA LEU A 138 7.77 10.74 13.81
C LEU A 138 7.60 12.00 14.66
N ARG A 139 7.75 13.20 14.08
CA ARG A 139 7.50 14.46 14.77
C ARG A 139 6.01 14.64 15.10
N GLU A 140 5.12 14.37 14.15
CA GLU A 140 3.67 14.42 14.34
C GLU A 140 3.23 13.47 15.47
N GLN A 141 3.73 12.23 15.46
CA GLN A 141 3.48 11.27 16.54
C GLN A 141 4.01 11.73 17.90
N ALA A 142 5.21 12.32 17.94
CA ALA A 142 5.78 12.84 19.18
C ALA A 142 4.98 14.04 19.72
N GLU A 143 4.43 14.87 18.84
CA GLU A 143 3.55 15.99 19.20
C GLU A 143 2.22 15.48 19.75
N GLU A 144 1.57 14.54 19.07
CA GLU A 144 0.34 13.88 19.54
C GLU A 144 0.54 13.19 20.90
N GLU A 145 1.66 12.49 21.09
CA GLU A 145 2.00 11.85 22.37
C GLU A 145 2.22 12.89 23.48
N ALA A 146 2.86 14.02 23.17
CA ALA A 146 3.04 15.10 24.13
C ALA A 146 1.70 15.74 24.53
N PHE A 147 0.81 16.00 23.56
CA PHE A 147 -0.54 16.50 23.84
C PHE A 147 -1.34 15.51 24.68
N GLY A 148 -1.32 14.22 24.33
CA GLY A 148 -2.00 13.17 25.09
C GLY A 148 -1.54 13.09 26.54
N LYS A 149 -0.23 13.22 26.80
CA LYS A 149 0.31 13.27 28.18
C LYS A 149 -0.18 14.48 28.97
N VAL A 150 -0.27 15.64 28.34
CA VAL A 150 -0.80 16.86 28.99
C VAL A 150 -2.28 16.72 29.28
N GLU A 151 -3.06 16.16 28.36
CA GLU A 151 -4.49 15.90 28.56
C GLU A 151 -4.71 14.88 29.69
N GLU A 152 -3.97 13.78 29.69
CA GLU A 152 -4.02 12.77 30.75
C GLU A 152 -3.67 13.35 32.12
N ALA A 153 -2.58 14.14 32.21
CA ALA A 153 -2.19 14.81 33.44
C ALA A 153 -3.25 15.81 33.93
N THR A 154 -3.88 16.52 33.00
CA THR A 154 -4.96 17.48 33.27
C THR A 154 -6.21 16.78 33.77
N LEU A 155 -6.66 15.71 33.10
CA LEU A 155 -7.79 14.88 33.51
C LEU A 155 -7.56 14.26 34.89
N LYS A 156 -6.34 13.79 35.16
CA LYS A 156 -5.94 13.29 36.48
C LYS A 156 -6.04 14.36 37.55
N GLN A 157 -5.61 15.58 37.26
CA GLN A 157 -5.71 16.71 38.18
C GLN A 157 -7.17 17.13 38.40
N ILE A 158 -8.00 17.17 37.36
CA ILE A 158 -9.45 17.44 37.47
C ILE A 158 -10.11 16.37 38.35
N SER A 159 -9.83 15.09 38.09
CA SER A 159 -10.35 13.98 38.90
C SER A 159 -9.95 14.09 40.36
N THR A 160 -8.70 14.45 40.63
CA THR A 160 -8.20 14.65 42.01
C THR A 160 -8.89 15.81 42.72
N ASN A 161 -9.22 16.87 41.99
CA ASN A 161 -9.88 18.06 42.54
C ASN A 161 -11.41 18.02 42.37
N ALA A 162 -11.98 16.92 41.90
CA ALA A 162 -13.38 16.83 41.51
C ALA A 162 -14.32 17.16 42.67
N ASP A 163 -14.01 16.71 43.89
CA ASP A 163 -14.82 17.00 45.08
C ASP A 163 -14.78 18.50 45.45
N THR A 164 -13.62 19.15 45.29
CA THR A 164 -13.46 20.58 45.56
C THR A 164 -14.18 21.42 44.49
N LEU A 165 -14.05 21.03 43.22
CA LEU A 165 -14.80 21.62 42.11
C LEU A 165 -16.31 21.44 42.28
N ALA A 166 -16.75 20.25 42.68
CA ALA A 166 -18.15 19.98 42.97
C ALA A 166 -18.67 20.84 44.13
N ALA A 167 -17.91 20.97 45.22
CA ALA A 167 -18.27 21.83 46.34
C ALA A 167 -18.40 23.32 45.95
N GLN A 168 -17.55 23.81 45.03
CA GLN A 168 -17.59 25.19 44.55
C GLN A 168 -18.71 25.44 43.52
N LEU A 169 -18.95 24.49 42.62
CA LEU A 169 -19.92 24.65 41.52
C LEU A 169 -21.35 24.29 41.93
N ALA A 170 -21.55 23.37 42.88
CA ALA A 170 -22.87 22.89 43.27
C ALA A 170 -23.83 24.01 43.75
N PRO A 171 -23.43 24.99 44.58
CA PRO A 171 -24.31 26.08 44.99
C PRO A 171 -24.77 26.95 43.80
N THR A 172 -23.86 27.23 42.87
CA THR A 172 -24.13 28.06 41.68
C THR A 172 -25.05 27.33 40.71
N LEU A 173 -24.78 26.06 40.42
CA LEU A 173 -25.62 25.23 39.56
C LEU A 173 -27.01 25.01 40.17
N ALA A 174 -27.10 24.81 41.49
CA ALA A 174 -28.37 24.69 42.19
C ALA A 174 -29.19 26.00 42.11
N ALA A 175 -28.53 27.16 42.29
CA ALA A 175 -29.18 28.46 42.16
C ALA A 175 -29.69 28.72 40.74
N ASP A 176 -28.89 28.39 39.71
CA ASP A 176 -29.32 28.54 38.31
C ASP A 176 -30.47 27.58 37.97
N TRP A 177 -30.38 26.32 38.40
CA TRP A 177 -31.46 25.35 38.24
C TRP A 177 -32.75 25.81 38.92
N MET A 178 -32.67 26.36 40.13
CA MET A 178 -33.80 26.95 40.84
C MET A 178 -34.40 28.14 40.08
N ASN A 179 -33.57 29.03 39.54
CA ASN A 179 -34.02 30.19 38.77
C ASN A 179 -34.72 29.77 37.47
N GLN A 180 -34.14 28.82 36.74
CA GLN A 180 -34.75 28.26 35.53
C GLN A 180 -36.06 27.54 35.85
N THR A 181 -36.09 26.73 36.92
CA THR A 181 -37.29 26.01 37.36
C THR A 181 -38.39 27.00 37.76
N LYS A 182 -38.05 28.04 38.53
CA LYS A 182 -38.98 29.12 38.90
C LYS A 182 -39.52 29.84 37.67
N ALA A 183 -38.69 30.17 36.69
CA ALA A 183 -39.11 30.79 35.44
C ALA A 183 -40.12 29.91 34.66
N ARG A 184 -39.87 28.59 34.59
CA ARG A 184 -40.80 27.62 33.99
C ARG A 184 -42.13 27.54 34.75
N TYR A 185 -42.09 27.48 36.08
CA TYR A 185 -43.31 27.46 36.90
C TYR A 185 -44.13 28.75 36.76
N LEU A 186 -43.50 29.92 36.73
CA LEU A 186 -44.21 31.19 36.54
C LEU A 186 -44.84 31.30 35.15
N ALA A 187 -44.15 30.83 34.10
CA ALA A 187 -44.72 30.74 32.76
C ALA A 187 -45.95 29.81 32.71
N PHE A 188 -45.96 28.74 33.52
CA PHE A 188 -47.08 27.82 33.65
C PHE A 188 -48.29 28.44 34.38
N VAL A 189 -48.07 29.14 35.49
CA VAL A 189 -49.15 29.77 36.28
C VAL A 189 -49.94 30.82 35.47
N GLY A 190 -49.32 31.43 34.44
CA GLY A 190 -50.00 32.36 33.54
C GLY A 190 -50.76 31.74 32.36
N THR A 191 -50.55 30.45 32.06
CA THR A 191 -51.03 29.83 30.80
C THR A 191 -51.88 28.56 30.99
N GLY A 192 -51.90 27.96 32.18
CA GLY A 192 -52.84 26.88 32.55
C GLY A 192 -52.61 25.52 31.88
N LYS A 193 -51.49 25.29 31.17
CA LYS A 193 -51.15 24.00 30.52
C LYS A 193 -49.88 23.39 31.11
N ILE A 194 -49.99 22.24 31.79
CA ILE A 194 -48.87 21.61 32.50
C ILE A 194 -47.84 21.14 31.47
N PRO A 195 -46.57 21.61 31.51
CA PRO A 195 -45.54 21.04 30.66
C PRO A 195 -45.24 19.61 31.12
N THR A 196 -45.37 18.65 30.21
CA THR A 196 -44.99 17.26 30.44
C THR A 196 -43.47 17.18 30.60
N ILE A 197 -43.01 16.40 31.59
CA ILE A 197 -41.59 16.12 31.82
C ILE A 197 -41.14 15.10 30.75
N ASP A 198 -41.01 15.55 29.50
CA ASP A 198 -40.17 14.88 28.50
C ASP A 198 -38.84 15.61 28.48
N ALA A 199 -38.05 15.37 29.52
CA ALA A 199 -36.70 15.88 29.63
C ALA A 199 -35.75 15.00 28.79
N THR A 200 -35.80 15.16 27.46
CA THR A 200 -34.54 15.08 26.71
C THR A 200 -33.93 16.48 26.75
N ALA A 201 -32.66 16.58 27.13
CA ALA A 201 -31.93 17.82 27.39
C ALA A 201 -31.66 18.67 26.12
N GLN A 202 -32.57 18.68 25.16
CA GLN A 202 -32.40 19.31 23.86
C GLN A 202 -33.32 20.49 23.57
N ASP A 203 -34.33 20.75 24.40
CA ASP A 203 -35.39 21.70 23.99
C ASP A 203 -35.61 22.87 24.97
N VAL A 204 -34.57 23.68 25.20
CA VAL A 204 -34.72 25.04 25.78
C VAL A 204 -33.69 26.04 25.20
N THR A 205 -34.03 26.65 24.06
CA THR A 205 -33.65 27.99 23.53
C THR A 205 -32.17 28.42 23.34
N PRO A 206 -31.86 29.35 22.40
CA PRO A 206 -30.56 29.44 21.68
C PRO A 206 -29.34 30.03 22.41
N ASN A 207 -29.39 30.31 23.72
CA ASN A 207 -28.33 31.10 24.39
C ASN A 207 -27.78 30.47 25.67
N SER A 208 -28.05 29.20 25.96
CA SER A 208 -27.24 28.49 26.95
C SER A 208 -25.85 28.28 26.34
N VAL A 209 -24.83 28.78 27.03
CA VAL A 209 -23.42 28.47 26.70
C VAL A 209 -23.27 26.97 26.91
N TYR A 210 -23.42 26.23 25.81
CA TYR A 210 -23.16 24.80 25.77
C TYR A 210 -21.74 24.58 26.28
N MET A 211 -21.58 23.82 27.37
CA MET A 211 -20.37 23.01 27.45
C MET A 211 -20.46 22.06 26.25
N PRO A 212 -19.52 22.13 25.29
CA PRO A 212 -19.52 21.16 24.22
C PRO A 212 -19.32 19.80 24.88
N VAL A 213 -20.36 18.97 24.84
CA VAL A 213 -20.15 17.53 24.91
C VAL A 213 -19.20 17.26 23.76
N LEU A 214 -17.94 16.93 24.09
CA LEU A 214 -16.94 16.53 23.12
C LEU A 214 -17.57 15.39 22.31
N ALA A 215 -18.04 15.72 21.11
CA ALA A 215 -18.47 14.73 20.16
C ALA A 215 -17.27 13.82 19.95
N SER A 216 -17.44 12.53 20.19
CA SER A 216 -16.41 11.55 19.85
C SER A 216 -16.00 11.79 18.40
N GLU A 217 -14.70 11.97 18.19
CA GLU A 217 -14.14 12.22 16.86
C GLU A 217 -14.72 11.20 15.88
N PRO A 218 -15.09 11.62 14.65
CA PRO A 218 -15.48 10.68 13.62
C PRO A 218 -14.32 9.72 13.42
N LYS A 219 -14.50 8.45 13.82
CA LYS A 219 -13.52 7.37 13.62
C LYS A 219 -12.93 7.51 12.21
N ALA A 220 -11.65 7.86 12.15
CA ALA A 220 -10.90 7.86 10.91
C ALA A 220 -11.17 6.54 10.20
N LYS A 221 -11.62 6.61 8.95
CA LYS A 221 -11.92 5.40 8.17
C LYS A 221 -10.68 4.51 8.21
N PRO A 222 -10.78 3.24 8.64
CA PRO A 222 -9.62 2.38 8.70
C PRO A 222 -9.00 2.30 7.31
N PHE A 223 -7.69 2.48 7.24
CA PHE A 223 -6.91 2.35 6.02
C PHE A 223 -7.13 0.94 5.46
N ASN A 224 -8.00 0.84 4.45
CA ASN A 224 -8.46 -0.44 3.94
C ASN A 224 -7.61 -0.84 2.73
N LEU A 225 -6.48 -1.51 3.03
CA LEU A 225 -5.59 -2.12 2.04
C LEU A 225 -6.35 -3.00 1.02
N SER A 226 -7.42 -3.67 1.44
CA SER A 226 -8.22 -4.51 0.54
C SER A 226 -9.02 -3.69 -0.48
N ALA A 227 -9.42 -2.45 -0.15
CA ALA A 227 -10.12 -1.57 -1.08
C ALA A 227 -9.18 -0.95 -2.13
N ILE A 228 -7.93 -0.66 -1.75
CA ILE A 228 -6.88 -0.19 -2.68
C ILE A 228 -6.47 -1.33 -3.63
N TRP A 229 -6.27 -2.54 -3.09
CA TRP A 229 -5.99 -3.73 -3.90
C TRP A 229 -7.16 -4.10 -4.81
N ALA A 230 -8.40 -4.05 -4.31
CA ALA A 230 -9.58 -4.29 -5.13
C ALA A 230 -9.72 -3.23 -6.24
N GLY A 231 -9.41 -1.95 -5.95
CA GLY A 231 -9.38 -0.88 -6.94
C GLY A 231 -8.36 -1.12 -8.05
N LEU A 232 -7.12 -1.47 -7.69
CA LEU A 232 -6.04 -1.79 -8.64
C LEU A 232 -6.36 -3.04 -9.48
N VAL A 233 -6.92 -4.10 -8.87
CA VAL A 233 -7.28 -5.33 -9.58
C VAL A 233 -8.51 -5.12 -10.48
N ASN A 234 -9.50 -4.34 -10.07
CA ASN A 234 -10.65 -4.04 -10.92
C ASN A 234 -10.26 -3.12 -12.09
N ASP A 235 -9.43 -2.11 -11.85
CA ASP A 235 -8.94 -1.21 -12.89
C ASP A 235 -8.09 -1.97 -13.92
N TRP A 236 -7.25 -2.90 -13.46
CA TRP A 236 -6.54 -3.86 -14.32
C TRP A 236 -7.49 -4.76 -15.12
N ARG A 237 -8.52 -5.33 -14.48
CA ARG A 237 -9.49 -6.22 -15.15
C ARG A 237 -10.40 -5.50 -16.16
N VAL A 238 -10.68 -4.22 -15.95
CA VAL A 238 -11.47 -3.38 -16.86
C VAL A 238 -10.62 -2.93 -18.04
N ASN A 239 -9.37 -2.52 -17.80
CA ASN A 239 -8.45 -2.10 -18.87
C ASN A 239 -7.98 -3.29 -19.75
N ASN A 240 -7.90 -4.51 -19.21
CA ASN A 240 -7.54 -5.71 -20.00
C ASN A 240 -8.66 -6.26 -20.90
N ARG A 241 -9.92 -5.83 -20.75
CA ARG A 241 -11.00 -6.26 -21.68
C ARG A 241 -10.96 -5.55 -23.03
N ASN A 242 -10.33 -4.38 -23.10
CA ASN A 242 -10.27 -3.58 -24.32
C ASN A 242 -9.12 -3.99 -25.27
N PHE A 243 -8.24 -4.92 -24.88
CA PHE A 243 -7.13 -5.38 -25.72
C PHE A 243 -7.46 -6.57 -26.64
N GLN A 244 -8.67 -7.15 -26.55
CA GLN A 244 -9.06 -8.28 -27.40
C GLN A 244 -9.60 -7.92 -28.80
N SER A 245 -9.71 -6.65 -29.20
CA SER A 245 -10.41 -6.29 -30.46
C SER A 245 -9.60 -5.53 -31.51
N VAL A 246 -8.28 -5.40 -31.41
CA VAL A 246 -7.49 -4.71 -32.46
C VAL A 246 -6.30 -5.57 -32.92
N ILE A 247 -6.61 -6.64 -33.66
CA ILE A 247 -5.68 -7.18 -34.67
C ILE A 247 -6.40 -7.09 -36.03
N PRO A 248 -6.22 -5.99 -36.79
CA PRO A 248 -6.65 -5.97 -38.17
C PRO A 248 -5.68 -6.83 -39.00
N GLY A 249 -6.18 -7.94 -39.58
CA GLY A 249 -5.48 -8.60 -40.69
C GLY A 249 -5.17 -10.09 -40.56
N VAL A 250 -5.71 -10.84 -39.60
CA VAL A 250 -5.60 -12.32 -39.62
C VAL A 250 -6.85 -12.91 -40.29
N PRO A 251 -6.76 -13.50 -41.49
CA PRO A 251 -7.88 -14.19 -42.10
C PRO A 251 -8.26 -15.41 -41.25
N THR A 252 -9.55 -15.48 -40.90
CA THR A 252 -10.16 -16.61 -40.21
C THR A 252 -10.09 -17.85 -41.10
N VAL A 253 -9.38 -18.88 -40.62
CA VAL A 253 -9.39 -20.21 -41.24
C VAL A 253 -10.81 -20.76 -41.09
N LYS A 254 -11.52 -20.89 -42.21
CA LYS A 254 -12.78 -21.63 -42.28
C LYS A 254 -12.50 -23.08 -41.93
N LYS A 255 -13.11 -23.54 -40.84
CA LYS A 255 -13.18 -24.96 -40.46
C LYS A 255 -14.04 -25.67 -41.50
N SER A 256 -13.42 -26.47 -42.36
CA SER A 256 -14.12 -27.38 -43.27
C SER A 256 -14.68 -28.53 -42.44
N GLU A 257 -16.00 -28.59 -42.34
CA GLU A 257 -16.75 -29.80 -41.99
C GLU A 257 -16.59 -30.78 -43.16
N ASP A 258 -15.90 -31.89 -42.91
CA ASP A 258 -16.08 -33.12 -43.67
C ASP A 258 -15.90 -34.29 -42.69
N GLU A 259 -17.06 -34.77 -42.24
CA GLU A 259 -17.26 -35.97 -41.43
C GLU A 259 -17.31 -37.18 -42.36
N PRO A 260 -16.65 -38.31 -42.06
CA PRO A 260 -17.06 -39.58 -42.62
C PRO A 260 -17.69 -40.44 -41.51
N THR A 261 -19.01 -40.58 -41.62
CA THR A 261 -19.83 -41.60 -40.97
C THR A 261 -19.37 -43.01 -41.37
N GLY A 262 -19.01 -43.84 -40.39
CA GLY A 262 -18.71 -45.27 -40.57
C GLY A 262 -19.09 -46.09 -39.34
N ASN A 263 -20.29 -46.67 -39.39
CA ASN A 263 -20.92 -47.49 -38.35
C ASN A 263 -20.20 -48.86 -38.17
N PRO A 264 -20.33 -49.55 -37.01
CA PRO A 264 -19.61 -50.78 -36.70
C PRO A 264 -20.40 -52.03 -37.14
N THR A 265 -19.72 -53.09 -37.58
CA THR A 265 -20.39 -54.39 -37.78
C THR A 265 -19.43 -55.55 -37.51
N SER A 266 -19.78 -56.27 -36.44
CA SER A 266 -19.66 -57.72 -36.18
C SER A 266 -18.38 -58.50 -36.52
N ALA A 267 -17.93 -59.23 -35.50
CA ALA A 267 -17.12 -60.45 -35.54
C ALA A 267 -17.62 -61.51 -36.56
N PRO A 268 -16.80 -62.55 -36.81
CA PRO A 268 -17.20 -63.85 -36.27
C PRO A 268 -16.06 -64.71 -35.69
N LYS A 269 -16.52 -65.77 -35.02
CA LYS A 269 -15.82 -66.83 -34.29
C LYS A 269 -15.13 -67.85 -35.21
N SER A 270 -14.13 -68.52 -34.61
CA SER A 270 -13.75 -69.95 -34.70
C SER A 270 -13.65 -70.63 -36.07
N GLU A 271 -12.45 -71.14 -36.36
CA GLU A 271 -12.10 -72.57 -36.34
C GLU A 271 -10.61 -72.74 -35.95
#